data_AF-W7L8R1-F1
#
_entry.id   AF-W7L8R1-F1
#
_cell.length_a   1.000
_cell.length_b   1.000
_cell.length_c   1.000
_cell.angle_alpha   90.00
_cell.angle_beta   90.00
_cell.angle_gamma   90.00
#
_symmetry.space_group_name_H-M   'P 1'
#
loop_
_entity.id
_entity.type
_entity.pdbx_description
1 polymer ?
#
loop_
_entity_poly.entity_id
_entity_poly.type
_entity_poly.pdbx_seq_one_letter_code
_entity_poly.pdbx_strand_id
1 'polypeptide(L)'
;MRKGNLPRSEQIRDLIALPTPCNDTVYYPANLAILGTQGKYSVFMTMSHKSGQAYIAVTQPDRVRFRLGGSPEQMSDIYESIPWPEVEMSDGNGNFFYKIAPSLQELEDYFNNFDE
;
A
#
# COMPACT_ATOMS: atom_id res chain seq x y z
N MET A 1 -15.62 40.62 12.45
CA MET A 1 -15.46 39.15 12.49
C MET A 1 -14.36 38.75 11.50
N ARG A 2 -13.20 38.27 11.96
CA ARG A 2 -12.16 37.72 11.07
C ARG A 2 -12.46 36.24 10.86
N LYS A 3 -12.83 35.84 9.64
CA LYS A 3 -12.84 34.43 9.26
C LYS A 3 -11.39 33.97 9.17
N GLY A 4 -10.98 33.05 10.04
CA GLY A 4 -9.68 32.39 9.90
C GLY A 4 -9.70 31.57 8.62
N ASN A 5 -8.79 31.87 7.69
CA ASN A 5 -8.47 30.94 6.62
C ASN A 5 -7.68 29.80 7.26
N LEU A 6 -8.32 28.65 7.43
CA LEU A 6 -7.57 27.41 7.63
C LEU A 6 -6.76 27.15 6.36
N PRO A 7 -5.46 26.80 6.45
CA PRO A 7 -4.71 26.40 5.28
C PRO A 7 -5.41 25.18 4.66
N ARG A 8 -5.67 25.28 3.36
CA ARG A 8 -6.18 24.20 2.53
C ARG A 8 -5.14 23.07 2.58
N SER A 9 -5.55 21.84 2.89
CA SER A 9 -4.69 20.67 2.76
C SER A 9 -4.08 20.64 1.36
N GLU A 10 -2.75 20.60 1.27
CA GLU A 10 -2.01 20.63 0.02
C GLU A 10 -1.84 19.19 -0.49
N GLN A 11 -2.34 18.89 -1.68
CA GLN A 11 -2.03 17.65 -2.38
C GLN A 11 -0.57 17.74 -2.84
N ILE A 12 0.33 17.15 -2.07
CA ILE A 12 1.73 17.01 -2.48
C ILE A 12 1.80 15.84 -3.47
N ARG A 13 1.48 16.13 -4.73
CA ARG A 13 1.47 15.15 -5.85
C ARG A 13 0.46 14.01 -5.66
N ASP A 14 0.45 13.07 -6.60
CA ASP A 14 -0.48 11.92 -6.66
C ASP A 14 -0.13 10.80 -5.67
N LEU A 15 0.39 11.12 -4.48
CA LEU A 15 0.81 10.16 -3.45
C LEU A 15 -0.02 10.30 -2.16
N ILE A 16 -0.22 9.18 -1.46
CA ILE A 16 -0.85 9.10 -0.15
C ILE A 16 0.20 8.68 0.88
N ALA A 17 0.27 9.41 1.99
CA ALA A 17 1.09 9.05 3.14
C ALA A 17 0.45 7.90 3.93
N LEU A 18 1.25 6.88 4.24
CA LEU A 18 0.84 5.69 4.98
C LEU A 18 1.75 5.52 6.21
N PRO A 19 1.24 5.78 7.43
CA PRO A 19 2.01 5.56 8.65
C PRO A 19 2.28 4.08 8.88
N THR A 20 3.55 3.69 9.01
CA THR A 20 3.94 2.30 9.25
C THR A 20 3.82 1.92 10.74
N PRO A 21 3.76 0.60 11.07
CA PRO A 21 3.74 0.13 12.46
C PRO A 21 4.92 0.59 13.32
N CYS A 22 6.08 0.89 12.71
CA CYS A 22 7.27 1.38 13.42
C CYS A 22 7.30 2.92 13.59
N ASN A 23 6.18 3.60 13.35
CA ASN A 23 6.05 5.05 13.39
C ASN A 23 7.00 5.76 12.40
N ASP A 24 7.09 5.21 11.18
CA ASP A 24 7.65 5.87 10.00
C ASP A 24 6.50 6.27 9.05
N THR A 25 6.79 6.95 7.95
CA THR A 25 5.80 7.26 6.91
C THR A 25 6.34 6.85 5.56
N VAL A 26 5.60 5.97 4.88
CA VAL A 26 5.86 5.59 3.49
C VAL A 26 4.79 6.20 2.58
N TYR A 27 5.03 6.21 1.28
CA TYR A 27 4.13 6.81 0.30
C TYR A 27 3.76 5.81 -0.79
N TYR A 28 2.53 5.87 -1.26
CA TYR A 28 2.05 5.06 -2.38
C TYR A 28 1.13 5.88 -3.30
N PRO A 29 0.96 5.52 -4.59
CA PRO A 29 0.12 6.27 -5.51
C PRO A 29 -1.35 6.34 -5.08
N ALA A 30 -1.95 7.53 -5.13
CA ALA A 30 -3.36 7.77 -4.83
C ALA A 30 -4.29 6.95 -5.73
N ASN A 31 -3.86 6.68 -6.97
CA ASN A 31 -4.57 5.84 -7.91
C ASN A 31 -4.84 4.43 -7.38
N LEU A 32 -3.96 3.87 -6.54
CA LEU A 32 -4.19 2.56 -5.92
C LEU A 32 -5.36 2.59 -4.93
N ALA A 33 -5.54 3.69 -4.18
CA ALA A 33 -6.70 3.86 -3.31
C ALA A 33 -8.00 3.97 -4.13
N ILE A 34 -7.98 4.71 -5.24
CA ILE A 34 -9.12 4.81 -6.17
C ILE A 34 -9.48 3.42 -6.71
N LEU A 35 -8.49 2.64 -7.16
CA LEU A 35 -8.71 1.26 -7.63
C LEU A 35 -9.35 0.38 -6.54
N GLY A 36 -8.92 0.50 -5.28
CA GLY A 36 -9.53 -0.19 -4.14
C GLY A 36 -11.02 0.08 -3.99
N THR A 37 -11.44 1.35 -4.14
CA THR A 37 -12.87 1.73 -4.11
C THR A 37 -13.66 1.18 -5.31
N GLN A 38 -12.99 0.86 -6.41
CA GLN A 38 -13.58 0.27 -7.63
C GLN A 38 -13.55 -1.25 -7.63
N GLY A 39 -13.16 -1.88 -6.52
CA GLY A 39 -13.11 -3.33 -6.38
C GLY A 39 -11.87 -3.99 -6.98
N LYS A 40 -10.82 -3.21 -7.24
CA LYS A 40 -9.51 -3.70 -7.69
C LYS A 40 -8.52 -3.61 -6.54
N TYR A 41 -8.20 -4.76 -5.96
CA TYR A 41 -7.40 -4.83 -4.74
C TYR A 41 -5.95 -5.11 -5.06
N SER A 42 -5.08 -4.22 -4.59
CA SER A 42 -3.67 -4.19 -4.91
C SER A 42 -2.86 -4.67 -3.73
N VAL A 43 -1.77 -5.38 -3.99
CA VAL A 43 -0.74 -5.71 -3.02
C VAL A 43 0.57 -5.12 -3.45
N PHE A 44 1.29 -4.50 -2.52
CA PHE A 44 2.61 -3.95 -2.79
C PHE A 44 3.50 -4.08 -1.57
N MET A 45 4.81 -4.18 -1.83
CA MET A 45 5.82 -4.12 -0.79
C MET A 45 6.26 -2.67 -0.58
N THR A 46 6.53 -2.30 0.66
CA THR A 46 7.11 -1.00 1.01
C THR A 46 8.10 -1.15 2.15
N MET A 47 9.07 -0.24 2.25
CA MET A 47 10.15 -0.31 3.23
C MET A 47 10.16 0.93 4.11
N SER A 48 10.25 0.73 5.42
CA SER A 48 10.52 1.81 6.37
C SER A 48 12.01 2.18 6.31
N HIS A 49 12.28 3.46 6.10
CA HIS A 49 13.62 4.03 6.20
C HIS A 49 14.10 4.11 7.65
N LYS A 50 13.18 4.25 8.61
CA LYS A 50 13.49 4.34 10.03
C LYS A 50 13.99 3.04 10.63
N SER A 51 13.31 1.93 10.38
CA SER A 51 13.64 0.63 10.98
C SER A 51 14.35 -0.33 10.03
N GLY A 52 14.41 -0.03 8.73
CA GLY A 52 14.90 -0.97 7.71
C GLY A 52 13.99 -2.19 7.50
N GLN A 53 12.81 -2.21 8.11
CA GLN A 53 11.83 -3.28 7.93
C GLN A 53 11.02 -3.04 6.66
N ALA A 54 10.64 -4.11 6.00
CA ALA A 54 9.68 -4.08 4.91
C ALA A 54 8.31 -4.55 5.39
N TYR A 55 7.28 -4.20 4.63
CA TYR A 55 5.91 -4.57 4.88
C TYR A 55 5.20 -4.94 3.58
N ILE A 56 4.27 -5.87 3.67
CA ILE A 56 3.28 -6.14 2.63
C ILE A 56 2.02 -5.34 2.96
N ALA A 57 1.66 -4.43 2.07
CA ALA A 57 0.47 -3.61 2.18
C ALA A 57 -0.57 -4.02 1.13
N VAL A 58 -1.85 -3.90 1.52
CA VAL A 58 -2.98 -4.26 0.66
C VAL A 58 -4.00 -3.13 0.60
N THR A 59 -4.54 -2.85 -0.58
CA THR A 59 -5.67 -1.91 -0.73
C THR A 59 -6.99 -2.65 -0.51
N GLN A 60 -7.90 -2.00 0.22
CA GLN A 60 -9.27 -2.42 0.46
C GLN A 60 -10.21 -1.25 0.09
N PRO A 61 -11.54 -1.46 0.03
CA PRO A 61 -12.47 -0.40 -0.35
C PRO A 61 -12.40 0.85 0.54
N ASP A 62 -12.09 0.69 1.83
CA ASP A 62 -12.08 1.76 2.82
C ASP A 62 -10.67 2.29 3.12
N ARG A 63 -9.65 1.45 3.02
CA ARG A 63 -8.29 1.79 3.48
C ARG A 63 -7.20 0.91 2.88
N VAL A 64 -5.95 1.28 3.16
CA VAL A 64 -4.79 0.39 3.02
C VAL A 64 -4.47 -0.24 4.37
N ARG A 65 -4.11 -1.53 4.38
CA ARG A 65 -3.66 -2.24 5.58
C ARG A 65 -2.29 -2.85 5.36
N PHE A 66 -1.45 -2.85 6.39
CA PHE A 66 -0.29 -3.73 6.44
C PHE A 66 -0.75 -5.12 6.88
N ARG A 67 -0.38 -6.15 6.12
CA ARG A 67 -0.65 -7.56 6.45
C ARG A 67 0.52 -8.23 7.13
N LEU A 68 1.73 -7.98 6.62
CA LEU A 68 2.96 -8.61 7.09
C LEU A 68 4.05 -7.56 7.26
N GLY A 69 5.00 -7.83 8.16
CA GLY A 69 6.19 -7.01 8.36
C GLY A 69 7.36 -7.86 8.80
N GLY A 70 8.56 -7.54 8.31
CA GLY A 70 9.77 -8.32 8.60
C GLY A 70 11.00 -7.76 7.90
N SER A 71 12.01 -8.62 7.69
CA SER A 71 13.20 -8.21 6.93
C SER A 71 12.83 -7.96 5.45
N PRO A 72 13.57 -7.08 4.74
CA PRO A 72 13.34 -6.86 3.31
C PRO A 72 13.41 -8.14 2.48
N GLU A 73 14.35 -9.04 2.79
CA GLU A 73 14.51 -10.33 2.11
C GLU A 73 13.27 -11.22 2.30
N GLN A 74 12.81 -11.38 3.54
CA GLN A 74 11.61 -12.16 3.84
C GLN A 74 10.36 -11.61 3.15
N MET A 75 10.17 -10.28 3.18
CA MET A 75 9.01 -9.67 2.53
C MET A 75 9.10 -9.75 1.01
N SER A 76 10.30 -9.65 0.44
CA SER A 76 10.51 -9.85 -0.99
C SER A 76 10.12 -11.27 -1.42
N ASP A 77 10.59 -12.29 -0.69
CA ASP A 77 10.25 -13.69 -0.98
C ASP A 77 8.73 -13.94 -0.90
N ILE A 78 8.08 -13.38 0.14
CA ILE A 78 6.62 -13.47 0.28
C ILE A 78 5.93 -12.77 -0.89
N TYR A 79 6.33 -11.54 -1.22
CA TYR A 79 5.73 -10.78 -2.31
C TYR A 79 5.85 -11.51 -3.65
N GLU A 80 7.02 -12.05 -3.98
CA GLU A 80 7.25 -12.85 -5.18
C GLU A 80 6.37 -14.10 -5.22
N SER A 81 6.14 -14.75 -4.08
CA SER A 81 5.30 -15.95 -3.96
C SER A 81 3.80 -15.72 -4.18
N ILE A 82 3.34 -14.45 -4.14
CA ILE A 82 1.94 -14.12 -4.39
C ILE A 82 1.61 -14.45 -5.86
N PRO A 83 0.60 -15.31 -6.11
CA PRO A 83 0.35 -15.89 -7.44
C PRO A 83 -0.37 -14.93 -8.41
N TRP A 84 -0.63 -13.70 -7.97
CA TRP A 84 -1.38 -12.71 -8.73
C TRP A 84 -0.49 -11.95 -9.70
N PRO A 85 -1.04 -11.48 -10.83
CA PRO A 85 -0.28 -10.73 -11.82
C PRO A 85 0.27 -9.45 -11.23
N GLU A 86 1.54 -9.17 -11.51
CA GLU A 86 2.17 -7.89 -11.22
C GLU A 86 1.92 -6.90 -12.36
N VAL A 87 1.65 -5.66 -11.97
CA VAL A 87 1.37 -4.54 -12.85
C VAL A 87 2.30 -3.38 -12.48
N GLU A 88 2.80 -2.70 -13.51
CA GLU A 88 3.55 -1.46 -13.38
C GLU A 88 2.60 -0.26 -13.57
N MET A 89 2.66 0.69 -12.65
CA MET A 89 2.05 2.01 -12.76
C MET A 89 3.16 3.05 -12.85
N SER A 90 3.29 3.67 -14.02
CA SER A 90 4.19 4.81 -14.22
C SER A 90 3.41 6.11 -14.12
N ASP A 91 3.83 7.00 -13.23
CA ASP A 91 3.29 8.35 -13.11
C ASP A 91 4.40 9.40 -12.94
N GLY A 92 4.03 10.65 -12.64
CA GLY A 92 5.00 11.72 -12.39
C GLY A 92 5.92 11.52 -11.19
N ASN A 93 5.72 10.45 -10.40
CA ASN A 93 6.51 10.06 -9.23
C ASN A 93 7.41 8.84 -9.50
N GLY A 94 7.40 8.30 -10.71
CA GLY A 94 8.21 7.15 -11.12
C GLY A 94 7.37 5.91 -11.39
N ASN A 95 8.04 4.75 -11.41
CA ASN A 95 7.39 3.46 -11.62
C ASN A 95 7.05 2.83 -10.27
N PHE A 96 5.85 2.28 -10.16
CA PHE A 96 5.34 1.61 -8.98
C PHE A 96 4.81 0.23 -9.37
N PHE A 97 5.31 -0.81 -8.72
CA PHE A 97 4.91 -2.20 -8.98
C PHE A 97 3.95 -2.68 -7.90
N TYR A 98 2.89 -3.36 -8.32
CA TYR A 98 1.89 -3.95 -7.43
C TYR A 98 1.23 -5.16 -8.07
N LYS A 99 0.81 -6.11 -7.25
CA LYS A 99 0.01 -7.26 -7.67
C LYS A 99 -1.48 -6.98 -7.53
N ILE A 100 -2.32 -7.67 -8.31
CA ILE A 100 -3.78 -7.48 -8.29
C ILE A 100 -4.51 -8.76 -7.90
N ALA A 101 -5.16 -8.75 -6.73
CA ALA A 101 -6.00 -9.86 -6.30
C ALA A 101 -7.28 -9.93 -7.14
N PRO A 102 -7.81 -11.14 -7.45
CA PRO A 102 -9.01 -11.25 -8.28
C PRO A 102 -10.29 -10.84 -7.55
N SER A 103 -10.30 -10.90 -6.21
CA SER A 103 -11.40 -10.44 -5.36
C SER A 103 -10.92 -10.07 -3.95
N LEU A 104 -11.77 -9.39 -3.18
CA LEU A 104 -11.48 -9.08 -1.77
C LEU A 104 -11.41 -10.37 -0.93
N GLN A 105 -12.26 -11.35 -1.26
CA GLN A 105 -12.29 -12.63 -0.56
C GLN A 105 -10.96 -13.38 -0.74
N GLU A 106 -10.47 -13.51 -1.99
CA GLU A 106 -9.19 -14.15 -2.25
C GLU A 106 -8.01 -13.40 -1.64
N LEU A 107 -8.09 -12.06 -1.58
CA LEU A 107 -7.11 -11.24 -0.88
C LEU A 107 -7.03 -11.61 0.61
N GLU A 108 -8.19 -11.66 1.27
CA GLU A 108 -8.28 -11.97 2.70
C GLU A 108 -7.86 -13.42 2.97
N ASP A 109 -8.40 -14.38 2.20
CA ASP A 109 -8.10 -15.80 2.36
C ASP A 109 -6.61 -16.09 2.21
N TYR A 110 -5.94 -15.45 1.23
CA TYR A 110 -4.51 -15.62 1.03
C TYR A 110 -3.70 -15.21 2.26
N PHE A 111 -3.97 -14.02 2.81
CA PHE A 111 -3.18 -13.48 3.92
C PHE A 111 -3.60 -14.02 5.29
N ASN A 112 -4.81 -14.55 5.46
CA ASN A 112 -5.22 -15.21 6.69
C ASN A 112 -4.42 -16.50 6.95
N ASN A 113 -3.88 -17.14 5.91
CA ASN A 113 -3.00 -18.31 6.05
C ASN A 113 -1.62 -17.99 6.65
N PHE A 114 -1.28 -16.72 6.84
CA PHE A 114 -0.03 -16.29 7.48
C PHE A 114 -0.20 -15.98 8.97
N ASP A 115 -1.45 -15.93 9.45
CA ASP A 115 -1.78 -15.66 10.85
C ASP A 115 -1.95 -16.97 11.68
N GLU A 116 -1.70 -18.15 11.08
CA GLU A 116 -1.64 -19.48 11.73
C GLU A 116 -0.23 -19.86 12.20
#